data_AF-A0A9N9CYK8-F1
#
_entry.id   AF-A0A9N9CYK8-F1
#
_cell.length_a   1.000
_cell.length_b   1.000
_cell.length_c   1.000
_cell.angle_alpha   90.00
_cell.angle_beta   90.00
_cell.angle_gamma   90.00
#
_symmetry.space_group_name_H-M   'P 1'
#
loop_
_entity.id
_entity.type
_entity.pdbx_description
1 polymer ?
#
loop_
_entity_poly.entity_id
_entity_poly.type
_entity_poly.pdbx_seq_one_letter_code
_entity_poly.pdbx_strand_id
1 'polypeptide(L)'
;MTTAARPTFDPARGYDSKAPTLQYSSRDLAAHTQLKYRQTGQLTTEEIDKIDLKEELLKAEREHFEKLQGEAFRDGSFSFNEDQLAEKRRRFEDIDEEDDAIALQLELEKIRKERAEEKERQEFDKLEADERQRQEEALVGNPILNKDFSVKRRWDDDVIFKNQARGVDDKPKKRFINDTLRSDFH
;
A
#
# COMPACT_ATOMS: atom_id res chain seq x y z
N MET A 1 -33.92 7.05 46.02
CA MET A 1 -32.57 7.09 45.43
C MET A 1 -31.87 8.35 45.91
N THR A 2 -30.63 8.26 46.39
CA THR A 2 -29.89 9.41 46.97
C THR A 2 -29.22 10.25 45.88
N THR A 3 -29.33 11.57 45.98
CA THR A 3 -28.81 12.55 45.00
C THR A 3 -27.33 12.90 45.16
N ALA A 4 -26.55 12.04 45.84
CA ALA A 4 -25.16 12.31 46.18
C ALA A 4 -24.20 12.12 44.99
N ALA A 5 -24.45 11.11 44.15
CA ALA A 5 -23.73 10.92 42.91
C ALA A 5 -24.31 11.86 41.85
N ARG A 6 -23.53 12.87 41.45
CA ARG A 6 -23.89 13.86 40.43
C ARG A 6 -22.70 14.08 39.51
N PRO A 7 -22.90 14.23 38.19
CA PRO A 7 -21.82 14.49 37.25
C PRO A 7 -21.23 15.90 37.46
N THR A 8 -19.98 16.09 37.07
CA THR A 8 -19.33 17.40 37.05
C THR A 8 -19.70 18.11 35.75
N PHE A 9 -20.56 19.11 35.80
CA PHE A 9 -20.92 19.92 34.63
C PHE A 9 -19.92 21.07 34.39
N ASP A 10 -19.44 21.69 35.46
CA ASP A 10 -18.39 22.72 35.41
C ASP A 10 -17.10 22.18 36.04
N PRO A 11 -15.97 22.14 35.32
CA PRO A 11 -14.70 21.70 35.88
C PRO A 11 -14.13 22.76 36.84
N ALA A 12 -13.36 22.31 37.83
CA ALA A 12 -12.64 23.23 38.72
C ALA A 12 -11.65 24.08 37.92
N ARG A 13 -11.70 25.41 38.10
CA ARG A 13 -10.76 26.35 37.50
C ARG A 13 -9.54 26.51 38.39
N GLY A 14 -8.34 26.41 37.81
CA GLY A 14 -7.10 26.73 38.51
C GLY A 14 -7.07 28.21 38.88
N TYR A 15 -6.75 28.51 40.14
CA TYR A 15 -6.47 29.85 40.62
C TYR A 15 -5.27 29.78 41.57
N ASP A 16 -4.34 30.73 41.45
CA ASP A 16 -3.13 30.76 42.25
C ASP A 16 -3.44 31.27 43.67
N SER A 17 -3.92 30.35 44.50
CA SER A 17 -4.34 30.61 45.90
C SER A 17 -3.48 29.87 46.92
N LYS A 18 -2.31 29.38 46.51
CA LYS A 18 -1.40 28.76 47.47
C LYS A 18 -0.60 29.86 48.15
N ALA A 19 -1.07 30.25 49.34
CA ALA A 19 -0.22 30.95 50.29
C ALA A 19 1.10 30.16 50.44
N PRO A 20 2.26 30.82 50.56
CA PRO A 20 3.53 30.12 50.67
C PRO A 20 3.50 29.19 51.89
N THR A 21 3.55 27.88 51.65
CA THR A 21 3.64 26.86 52.70
C THR A 21 5.01 26.21 52.68
N LEU A 22 5.43 25.65 53.82
CA LEU A 22 6.68 24.89 53.96
C LEU A 22 6.51 23.40 53.63
N GLN A 23 5.39 23.01 53.04
CA GLN A 23 5.09 21.63 52.66
C GLN A 23 5.53 21.40 51.21
N TYR A 24 6.38 20.40 50.97
CA TYR A 24 6.83 20.00 49.64
C TYR A 24 6.55 18.51 49.40
N SER A 25 6.24 18.15 48.16
CA SER A 25 6.11 16.76 47.72
C SER A 25 7.47 16.17 47.36
N SER A 26 7.61 14.85 47.37
CA SER A 26 8.81 14.17 46.86
C SER A 26 9.09 14.49 45.38
N ARG A 27 8.05 14.86 44.62
CA ARG A 27 8.15 15.29 43.21
C ARG A 27 8.63 16.74 43.05
N ASP A 28 8.49 17.57 44.07
CA ASP A 28 8.91 18.99 44.04
C ASP A 28 10.40 19.15 44.40
N LEU A 29 11.07 18.06 44.77
CA LEU A 29 12.51 18.05 44.98
C LEU A 29 13.23 18.34 43.66
N ALA A 30 14.38 19.00 43.77
CA ALA A 30 15.16 19.40 42.61
C ALA A 30 15.56 18.18 41.75
N ALA A 31 15.01 18.11 40.54
CA ALA A 31 15.31 17.11 39.53
C ALA A 31 15.36 17.77 38.15
N HIS A 32 16.21 17.27 37.26
CA HIS A 32 16.40 17.83 35.90
C HIS A 32 16.63 19.35 35.88
N THR A 33 17.53 19.83 36.74
CA THR A 33 17.83 21.26 36.90
C THR A 33 18.57 21.88 35.70
N GLN A 34 18.98 21.07 34.74
CA GLN A 34 19.68 21.49 33.53
C GLN A 34 18.83 21.17 32.29
N LEU A 35 18.53 22.19 31.51
CA LEU A 35 17.88 22.04 30.21
C LEU A 35 18.91 21.61 29.17
N LYS A 36 18.53 20.64 28.33
CA LYS A 36 19.33 20.23 27.18
C LYS A 36 19.01 21.13 26.00
N TYR A 37 20.05 21.65 25.36
CA TYR A 37 19.94 22.41 24.11
C TYR A 37 20.39 21.56 22.94
N ARG A 38 19.74 21.75 21.79
CA ARG A 38 20.14 21.12 20.53
C ARG A 38 21.56 21.54 20.19
N GLN A 39 22.42 20.57 19.91
CA GLN A 39 23.77 20.82 19.42
C GLN A 39 23.78 20.92 17.89
N THR A 40 24.87 21.41 17.33
CA THR A 40 25.06 21.40 15.87
C THR A 40 24.92 19.98 15.32
N GLY A 41 24.20 19.84 14.20
CA GLY A 41 23.83 18.55 13.61
C GLY A 41 22.60 17.88 14.24
N GLN A 42 21.92 18.49 15.21
CA GLN A 42 20.65 18.02 15.79
C GLN A 42 19.44 18.84 15.34
N LEU A 43 19.53 19.45 14.14
CA LEU A 43 18.58 20.44 13.64
C LEU A 43 18.47 21.62 14.61
N THR A 44 19.55 22.39 14.75
CA THR A 44 19.44 23.69 15.44
C THR A 44 18.57 24.64 14.61
N THR A 45 18.00 25.67 15.25
CA THR A 45 17.17 26.65 14.53
C THR A 45 17.94 27.32 13.38
N GLU A 46 19.22 27.64 13.63
CA GLU A 46 20.10 28.24 12.62
C GLU A 46 20.42 27.31 11.45
N GLU A 47 20.39 25.99 11.65
CA GLU A 47 20.55 25.00 10.58
C GLU A 47 19.26 24.87 9.78
N ILE A 48 18.11 24.79 10.46
CA ILE A 48 16.79 24.68 9.81
C ILE A 48 16.53 25.90 8.91
N ASP A 49 16.84 27.11 9.38
CA ASP A 49 16.60 28.34 8.63
C ASP A 49 17.43 28.43 7.32
N LYS A 50 18.51 27.65 7.21
CA LYS A 50 19.37 27.59 6.01
C LYS A 50 18.96 26.50 5.02
N ILE A 51 18.06 25.59 5.41
CA ILE A 51 17.68 24.43 4.60
C ILE A 51 16.35 24.71 3.90
N ASP A 52 16.31 24.45 2.60
CA ASP A 52 15.07 24.48 1.81
C ASP A 52 14.21 23.23 2.10
N LEU A 53 13.45 23.27 3.19
CA LEU A 53 12.63 22.16 3.69
C LEU A 53 11.66 21.58 2.64
N LYS A 54 11.16 22.42 1.74
CA LYS A 54 10.25 21.99 0.67
C LYS A 54 10.93 21.03 -0.30
N GLU A 55 12.15 21.34 -0.71
CA GLU A 55 12.89 20.53 -1.67
C GLU A 55 13.30 19.19 -1.05
N GLU A 56 13.80 19.21 0.19
CA GLU A 56 14.14 18.00 0.93
C GLU A 56 12.94 17.07 1.09
N LEU A 57 11.76 17.63 1.42
CA LEU A 57 10.52 16.87 1.52
C LEU A 57 10.14 16.23 0.18
N LEU A 58 10.18 16.99 -0.92
CA LEU A 58 9.83 16.46 -2.24
C LEU A 58 10.81 15.36 -2.70
N LYS A 59 12.10 15.50 -2.38
CA LYS A 59 13.09 14.45 -2.64
C LYS A 59 12.81 13.19 -1.81
N ALA A 60 12.55 13.34 -0.50
CA ALA A 60 12.25 12.22 0.38
C ALA A 60 10.95 11.50 -0.01
N GLU A 61 9.91 12.24 -0.41
CA GLU A 61 8.67 11.67 -0.94
C GLU A 61 8.94 10.85 -2.21
N ARG A 62 9.70 11.40 -3.19
CA ARG A 62 10.06 10.67 -4.42
C ARG A 62 10.78 9.36 -4.12
N GLU A 63 11.82 9.40 -3.30
CA GLU A 63 12.57 8.19 -2.94
C GLU A 63 11.70 7.15 -2.20
N HIS A 64 10.77 7.60 -1.35
CA HIS A 64 9.83 6.70 -0.67
C HIS A 64 8.85 6.05 -1.66
N PHE A 65 8.29 6.82 -2.59
CA PHE A 65 7.39 6.29 -3.61
C PHE A 65 8.10 5.34 -4.57
N GLU A 66 9.34 5.62 -4.97
CA GLU A 66 10.15 4.71 -5.79
C GLU A 66 10.43 3.38 -5.08
N LYS A 67 10.76 3.42 -3.77
CA LYS A 67 10.93 2.21 -2.95
C LYS A 67 9.63 1.42 -2.85
N LEU A 68 8.51 2.10 -2.60
CA LEU A 68 7.20 1.46 -2.52
C LEU A 68 6.80 0.83 -3.86
N GLN A 69 7.08 1.49 -4.99
CA GLN A 69 6.81 0.96 -6.33
C GLN A 69 7.69 -0.29 -6.62
N GLY A 70 8.97 -0.25 -6.23
CA GLY A 70 9.87 -1.39 -6.34
C GLY A 70 9.46 -2.58 -5.45
N GLU A 71 8.88 -2.32 -4.28
CA GLU A 71 8.38 -3.35 -3.38
C GLU A 71 7.00 -3.88 -3.81
N ALA A 72 6.12 -3.02 -4.32
CA ALA A 72 4.82 -3.40 -4.88
C ALA A 72 4.96 -4.31 -6.12
N PHE A 73 5.99 -4.12 -6.94
CA PHE A 73 6.32 -5.02 -8.05
C PHE A 73 6.74 -6.42 -7.58
N ARG A 74 7.23 -6.56 -6.34
CA ARG A 74 7.67 -7.85 -5.77
C ARG A 74 6.55 -8.63 -5.07
N ASP A 75 5.63 -7.96 -4.37
CA ASP A 75 4.60 -8.64 -3.55
C ASP A 75 3.25 -8.82 -4.28
N GLY A 76 3.09 -8.34 -5.52
CA GLY A 76 1.91 -8.57 -6.37
C GLY A 76 0.56 -8.14 -5.76
N SER A 77 0.59 -7.41 -4.65
CA SER A 77 -0.55 -7.15 -3.77
C SER A 77 -0.60 -5.67 -3.40
N PHE A 78 -0.82 -4.80 -4.39
CA PHE A 78 -1.23 -3.43 -4.10
C PHE A 78 -2.13 -2.87 -5.20
N SER A 79 -3.43 -2.73 -4.91
CA SER A 79 -4.27 -1.75 -5.60
C SER A 79 -4.00 -0.41 -4.93
N PHE A 80 -3.04 0.34 -5.47
CA PHE A 80 -2.94 1.75 -5.12
C PHE A 80 -4.28 2.40 -5.46
N ASN A 81 -4.85 3.21 -4.58
CA ASN A 81 -5.95 4.10 -4.97
C ASN A 81 -5.34 5.12 -5.92
N GLU A 82 -5.25 4.76 -7.20
CA GLU A 82 -4.76 5.58 -8.32
C GLU A 82 -5.34 7.00 -8.22
N ASP A 83 -6.60 7.09 -7.79
CA ASP A 83 -7.35 8.32 -7.53
C ASP A 83 -6.65 9.26 -6.53
N GLN A 84 -6.07 8.74 -5.43
CA GLN A 84 -5.39 9.57 -4.43
C GLN A 84 -4.01 10.06 -4.91
N LEU A 85 -3.29 9.26 -5.71
CA LEU A 85 -2.02 9.70 -6.30
C LEU A 85 -2.27 10.74 -7.39
N ALA A 86 -3.29 10.51 -8.22
CA ALA A 86 -3.69 11.40 -9.29
C ALA A 86 -4.14 12.75 -8.73
N GLU A 87 -4.88 12.77 -7.63
CA GLU A 87 -5.31 14.03 -6.99
C GLU A 87 -4.14 14.79 -6.35
N LYS A 88 -3.16 14.09 -5.74
CA LYS A 88 -1.95 14.73 -5.20
C LYS A 88 -1.02 15.22 -6.31
N ARG A 89 -0.87 14.48 -7.41
CA ARG A 89 -0.12 14.89 -8.61
C ARG A 89 -0.74 16.10 -9.28
N ARG A 90 -2.06 16.11 -9.49
CA ARG A 90 -2.78 17.28 -10.02
C ARG A 90 -2.60 18.55 -9.20
N ARG A 91 -2.53 18.42 -7.86
CA ARG A 91 -2.24 19.57 -6.98
C ARG A 91 -0.81 20.11 -7.10
N PHE A 92 0.12 19.33 -7.63
CA PHE A 92 1.53 19.72 -7.80
C PHE A 92 1.91 20.00 -9.28
N GLU A 93 1.10 19.57 -10.25
CA GLU A 93 1.25 19.85 -11.69
C GLU A 93 0.95 21.30 -12.09
N ASP A 94 0.34 22.11 -11.21
CA ASP A 94 0.12 23.55 -11.43
C ASP A 94 1.39 24.41 -11.18
N ILE A 95 2.58 23.79 -11.13
CA ILE A 95 3.88 24.48 -11.05
C ILE A 95 4.68 24.16 -12.32
N ASP A 96 4.50 25.04 -13.31
CA ASP A 96 5.14 25.20 -14.62
C ASP A 96 6.38 24.33 -14.94
N GLU A 97 6.21 23.40 -15.90
CA GLU A 97 7.27 22.83 -16.76
C GLU A 97 6.61 22.25 -18.05
N GLU A 98 6.06 23.12 -18.91
CA GLU A 98 5.30 22.74 -20.12
C GLU A 98 6.13 22.08 -21.24
N ASP A 99 7.46 22.19 -21.22
CA ASP A 99 8.31 21.68 -22.31
C ASP A 99 8.66 20.17 -22.18
N ASP A 100 8.77 19.64 -20.96
CA ASP A 100 9.13 18.23 -20.72
C ASP A 100 7.92 17.27 -20.88
N ALA A 101 6.72 17.75 -20.60
CA ALA A 101 5.48 16.99 -20.74
C ALA A 101 5.17 16.62 -22.21
N ILE A 102 5.52 17.50 -23.15
CA ILE A 102 5.27 17.31 -24.58
C ILE A 102 6.19 16.24 -25.18
N ALA A 103 7.47 16.21 -24.77
CA ALA A 103 8.43 15.19 -25.20
C ALA A 103 8.04 13.78 -24.72
N LEU A 104 7.56 13.67 -23.47
CA LEU A 104 7.18 12.40 -22.86
C LEU A 104 5.92 11.78 -23.50
N GLN A 105 4.96 12.61 -23.93
CA GLN A 105 3.74 12.15 -24.61
C GLN A 105 4.05 11.55 -25.98
N LEU A 106 4.96 12.16 -26.75
CA LEU A 106 5.41 11.64 -28.04
C LEU A 106 6.14 10.30 -27.91
N GLU A 107 6.94 10.13 -26.85
CA GLU A 107 7.63 8.87 -26.59
C GLU A 107 6.66 7.76 -26.13
N LEU A 108 5.67 8.10 -25.29
CA LEU A 108 4.61 7.16 -24.89
C LEU A 108 3.73 6.69 -26.05
N GLU A 109 3.40 7.57 -26.99
CA GLU A 109 2.66 7.20 -28.21
C GLU A 109 3.45 6.24 -29.09
N LYS A 110 4.78 6.44 -29.20
CA LYS A 110 5.67 5.53 -29.92
C LYS A 110 5.71 4.14 -29.26
N ILE A 111 5.88 4.08 -27.94
CA ILE A 111 5.90 2.82 -27.17
C ILE A 111 4.54 2.10 -27.24
N ARG A 112 3.42 2.84 -27.18
CA ARG A 112 2.08 2.26 -27.31
C ARG A 112 1.84 1.67 -28.70
N LYS A 113 2.30 2.35 -29.75
CA LYS A 113 2.19 1.87 -31.13
C LYS A 113 3.05 0.63 -31.37
N GLU A 114 4.27 0.61 -30.84
CA GLU A 114 5.17 -0.55 -30.92
C GLU A 114 4.61 -1.76 -30.16
N ARG A 115 4.10 -1.57 -28.94
CA ARG A 115 3.43 -2.65 -28.18
C ARG A 115 2.14 -3.13 -28.83
N ALA A 116 1.38 -2.26 -29.49
CA ALA A 116 0.16 -2.66 -30.18
C ALA A 116 0.49 -3.57 -31.37
N GLU A 117 1.54 -3.25 -32.14
CA GLU A 117 2.01 -4.09 -33.24
C GLU A 117 2.59 -5.43 -32.75
N GLU A 118 3.37 -5.42 -31.67
CA GLU A 118 3.89 -6.64 -31.07
C GLU A 118 2.77 -7.53 -30.51
N LYS A 119 1.75 -6.92 -29.90
CA LYS A 119 0.58 -7.65 -29.39
C LYS A 119 -0.25 -8.25 -30.53
N GLU A 120 -0.45 -7.54 -31.63
CA GLU A 120 -1.13 -8.09 -32.82
C GLU A 120 -0.35 -9.26 -33.42
N ARG A 121 0.98 -9.20 -33.48
CA ARG A 121 1.82 -10.34 -33.90
C ARG A 121 1.67 -11.53 -32.95
N GLN A 122 1.72 -11.30 -31.63
CA GLN A 122 1.53 -12.37 -30.64
C GLN A 122 0.11 -12.95 -30.66
N GLU A 123 -0.92 -12.15 -30.94
CA GLU A 123 -2.30 -12.62 -31.08
C GLU A 123 -2.48 -13.46 -32.34
N PHE A 124 -1.83 -13.09 -33.45
CA PHE A 124 -1.80 -13.89 -34.67
C PHE A 124 -1.11 -15.25 -34.44
N ASP A 125 0.08 -15.25 -33.81
CA ASP A 125 0.83 -16.48 -33.49
C ASP A 125 0.05 -17.39 -32.52
N LYS A 126 -0.67 -16.81 -31.55
CA LYS A 126 -1.53 -17.56 -30.61
C LYS A 126 -2.73 -18.18 -31.32
N LEU A 127 -3.38 -17.45 -32.23
CA LEU A 127 -4.51 -17.97 -32.98
C LEU A 127 -4.08 -19.17 -33.84
N GLU A 128 -2.91 -19.08 -34.48
CA GLU A 128 -2.33 -20.19 -35.25
C GLU A 128 -1.97 -21.39 -34.37
N ALA A 129 -1.42 -21.15 -33.18
CA ALA A 129 -1.15 -22.20 -32.20
C ALA A 129 -2.44 -22.89 -31.69
N ASP A 130 -3.50 -22.12 -31.43
CA ASP A 130 -4.79 -22.64 -31.00
C ASP A 130 -5.47 -23.45 -32.13
N GLU A 131 -5.37 -23.02 -33.38
CA GLU A 131 -5.86 -23.80 -34.53
C GLU A 131 -5.08 -25.11 -34.69
N ARG A 132 -3.76 -25.08 -34.52
CA ARG A 132 -2.91 -26.27 -34.55
C ARG A 132 -3.27 -27.23 -33.43
N GLN A 133 -3.48 -26.73 -32.22
CA GLN A 133 -3.88 -27.54 -31.08
C GLN A 133 -5.27 -28.15 -31.29
N ARG A 134 -6.22 -27.39 -31.85
CA ARG A 134 -7.56 -27.90 -32.20
C ARG A 134 -7.49 -29.01 -33.25
N GLN A 135 -6.57 -28.90 -34.22
CA GLN A 135 -6.32 -29.95 -35.21
C GLN A 135 -5.68 -31.20 -34.60
N GLU A 136 -4.72 -31.02 -33.68
CA GLU A 136 -4.09 -32.13 -32.95
C GLU A 136 -5.09 -32.83 -32.02
N GLU A 137 -5.94 -32.10 -31.30
CA GLU A 137 -7.01 -32.67 -30.47
C GLU A 137 -8.06 -33.41 -31.31
N ALA A 138 -8.42 -32.91 -32.49
CA ALA A 138 -9.31 -33.60 -33.42
C ALA A 138 -8.69 -34.90 -33.97
N LEU A 139 -7.36 -34.93 -34.15
CA LEU A 139 -6.62 -36.11 -34.65
C LEU A 139 -6.39 -37.15 -33.54
N VAL A 140 -6.13 -36.70 -32.31
CA VAL A 140 -5.88 -37.53 -31.12
C VAL A 140 -7.17 -37.97 -30.42
N GLY A 141 -8.31 -37.33 -30.74
CA GLY A 141 -9.62 -37.62 -30.20
C GLY A 141 -10.23 -38.98 -30.58
N ASN A 142 -9.52 -39.84 -31.33
CA ASN A 142 -9.95 -41.21 -31.63
C ASN A 142 -9.46 -42.21 -30.56
N PRO A 143 -10.33 -42.67 -29.65
CA PRO A 143 -9.95 -43.49 -28.50
C PRO A 143 -9.56 -44.94 -28.86
N ILE A 144 -9.63 -45.37 -30.12
CA ILE A 144 -9.28 -46.73 -30.56
C ILE A 144 -7.77 -46.93 -30.76
N LEU A 145 -7.00 -45.84 -30.93
CA LEU A 145 -5.55 -45.89 -31.21
C LEU A 145 -4.65 -45.81 -29.97
N ASN A 146 -5.17 -45.39 -28.81
CA ASN A 146 -4.40 -45.29 -27.56
C ASN A 146 -4.41 -46.63 -26.81
N LYS A 147 -3.38 -47.45 -27.03
CA LYS A 147 -3.16 -48.79 -26.44
C LYS A 147 -2.46 -48.77 -25.06
N ASP A 148 -2.68 -47.75 -24.25
CA ASP A 148 -2.04 -47.66 -22.94
C ASP A 148 -3.02 -48.03 -21.82
N PHE A 149 -2.72 -49.09 -21.07
CA PHE A 149 -3.48 -49.58 -19.91
C PHE A 149 -3.23 -48.75 -18.64
N SER A 150 -3.22 -47.42 -18.76
CA SER A 150 -3.20 -46.54 -17.59
C SER A 150 -4.60 -46.41 -17.00
N VAL A 151 -4.69 -46.32 -15.68
CA VAL A 151 -5.93 -46.30 -14.89
C VAL A 151 -6.90 -45.23 -15.41
N LYS A 152 -8.01 -45.67 -16.06
CA LYS A 152 -8.99 -44.81 -16.75
C LYS A 152 -9.87 -43.95 -15.84
N ARG A 153 -9.93 -44.26 -14.55
CA ARG A 153 -10.70 -43.52 -13.56
C ARG A 153 -9.88 -43.42 -12.29
N ARG A 154 -9.49 -42.20 -11.95
CA ARG A 154 -8.77 -41.92 -10.71
C ARG A 154 -9.76 -42.11 -9.56
N TRP A 155 -9.29 -42.54 -8.39
CA TRP A 155 -10.11 -42.65 -7.18
C TRP A 155 -10.83 -41.33 -6.85
N ASP A 156 -10.24 -40.22 -7.30
CA ASP A 156 -10.81 -38.89 -7.26
C ASP A 156 -11.99 -38.65 -8.22
N ASP A 157 -12.16 -39.34 -9.35
CA ASP A 157 -13.22 -38.99 -10.32
C ASP A 157 -14.65 -39.11 -9.78
N ASP A 158 -14.87 -39.88 -8.72
CA ASP A 158 -16.18 -40.13 -8.11
C ASP A 158 -16.43 -39.33 -6.83
N VAL A 159 -15.85 -38.13 -6.75
CA VAL A 159 -16.10 -37.22 -5.63
C VAL A 159 -16.99 -36.09 -6.12
N ILE A 160 -18.16 -35.95 -5.51
CA ILE A 160 -19.18 -34.94 -5.82
C ILE A 160 -18.73 -33.49 -5.59
N PHE A 161 -17.66 -33.27 -4.84
CA PHE A 161 -17.06 -31.96 -4.63
C PHE A 161 -15.60 -31.93 -5.09
N LYS A 162 -15.30 -30.99 -5.99
CA LYS A 162 -13.97 -30.81 -6.57
C LYS A 162 -13.46 -29.41 -6.30
N ASN A 163 -12.16 -29.29 -6.02
CA ASN A 163 -11.45 -28.00 -5.99
C ASN A 163 -12.07 -26.94 -5.06
N GLN A 164 -12.61 -27.34 -3.90
CA GLN A 164 -13.36 -26.44 -3.00
C GLN A 164 -12.58 -25.20 -2.55
N ALA A 165 -11.26 -25.31 -2.42
CA ALA A 165 -10.37 -24.22 -1.99
C ALA A 165 -9.39 -23.79 -3.09
N ARG A 166 -9.65 -24.12 -4.36
CA ARG A 166 -8.74 -23.76 -5.45
C ARG A 166 -8.79 -22.25 -5.67
N GLY A 167 -7.68 -21.57 -5.39
CA GLY A 167 -7.56 -20.11 -5.49
C GLY A 167 -7.96 -19.36 -4.22
N VAL A 168 -8.16 -20.05 -3.09
CA VAL A 168 -8.28 -19.39 -1.78
C VAL A 168 -6.88 -19.13 -1.26
N ASP A 169 -6.51 -17.86 -1.13
CA ASP A 169 -5.29 -17.46 -0.43
C ASP A 169 -5.55 -17.46 1.09
N ASP A 170 -4.88 -18.37 1.81
CA ASP A 170 -4.97 -18.48 3.27
C ASP A 170 -4.32 -17.30 4.02
N LYS A 171 -3.65 -16.40 3.29
CA LYS A 171 -3.04 -15.21 3.86
C LYS A 171 -4.12 -14.16 4.10
N PRO A 172 -4.37 -13.73 5.35
CA PRO A 172 -5.33 -12.67 5.62
C PRO A 172 -4.86 -11.39 4.93
N LYS A 173 -5.78 -10.72 4.23
CA LYS A 173 -5.50 -9.41 3.61
C LYS A 173 -5.02 -8.45 4.70
N LYS A 174 -3.84 -7.85 4.49
CA LYS A 174 -3.31 -6.79 5.37
C LYS A 174 -4.28 -5.59 5.34
N ARG A 175 -5.16 -5.50 6.32
CA ARG A 175 -6.15 -4.42 6.45
C ARG A 175 -6.09 -3.85 7.85
N PHE A 176 -6.36 -2.56 7.97
CA PHE A 176 -6.53 -1.90 9.26
C PHE A 176 -8.00 -1.55 9.43
N ILE A 177 -8.61 -2.03 10.52
CA ILE A 177 -10.00 -1.76 10.86
C ILE A 177 -10.00 -0.96 12.17
N ASN A 178 -10.46 0.29 12.11
CA ASN A 178 -10.64 1.13 13.29
C ASN A 178 -11.95 0.79 14.02
N ASP A 179 -12.08 -0.47 14.45
CA ASP A 179 -13.18 -1.01 15.24
C ASP A 179 -12.60 -2.01 16.23
N THR A 180 -12.85 -1.82 17.53
CA THR A 180 -12.28 -2.66 18.59
C THR A 180 -12.86 -4.07 18.61
N LEU A 181 -14.00 -4.33 17.98
CA LEU A 181 -14.68 -5.64 17.99
C LEU A 181 -14.62 -6.36 16.64
N ARG A 182 -14.33 -5.64 15.57
CA ARG A 182 -14.28 -6.18 14.20
C ARG A 182 -12.90 -6.13 13.57
N SER A 183 -11.91 -5.63 14.31
CA SER A 183 -10.51 -5.73 13.90
C SER A 183 -10.06 -7.18 13.90
N ASP A 184 -9.20 -7.52 12.94
CA ASP A 184 -8.57 -8.84 12.87
C ASP A 184 -7.70 -9.16 14.12
N PHE A 185 -7.42 -8.17 14.96
CA PHE A 185 -6.69 -8.33 16.23
C PHE A 185 -7.56 -8.78 17.41
N HIS A 186 -8.87 -8.52 17.37
CA HIS A 186 -9.80 -8.85 18.47
C HIS A 186 -10.18 -10.32 18.45
#